data_AF-A0A0F8L7E6-F1
#
_entry.id   AF-A0A0F8L7E6-F1
#
_cell.length_a   1.000
_cell.length_b   1.000
_cell.length_c   1.000
_cell.angle_alpha   90.00
_cell.angle_beta   90.00
_cell.angle_gamma   90.00
#
_symmetry.space_group_name_H-M   'P 1'
#
loop_
_entity.id
_entity.type
_entity.pdbx_description
1 polymer ?
#
loop_
_entity_poly.entity_id
_entity_poly.type
_entity_poly.pdbx_seq_one_letter_code
_entity_poly.pdbx_strand_id
1 'polypeptide(L)'
;MFCNQCQETFKSIGCTKNGVCGKKGEVADLQDRLIYVLKSISFYNLKARAAGLNEEATDRFILDGFFATLTNTNFDKEEIVLSRNYFALTMLVAIPYLL
;
A
#
# COMPACT_ATOMS: atom_id res chain seq x y z
N MET A 1 -1.42 -7.66 13.24
CA MET A 1 -0.37 -8.02 12.27
C MET A 1 -0.38 -9.51 11.95
N PHE A 2 -0.05 -9.85 10.71
CA PHE A 2 0.53 -11.13 10.32
C PHE A 2 1.44 -10.86 9.11
N CYS A 3 2.75 -11.07 9.24
CA CYS A 3 3.70 -10.75 8.19
C CYS A 3 4.67 -11.91 7.94
N ASN A 4 4.70 -12.44 6.73
CA ASN A 4 5.50 -13.59 6.31
C ASN A 4 6.34 -13.35 5.04
N GLN A 5 6.57 -12.09 4.65
CA GLN A 5 7.19 -11.76 3.36
C GLN A 5 8.70 -12.00 3.26
N CYS A 6 9.43 -12.04 4.38
CA CYS A 6 10.89 -12.19 4.39
C CYS A 6 11.32 -13.57 4.90
N GLN A 7 12.55 -13.96 4.56
CA GLN A 7 13.12 -15.25 4.96
C GLN A 7 13.24 -15.39 6.49
N GLU A 8 13.48 -14.29 7.21
CA GLU A 8 13.75 -14.27 8.67
C GLU A 8 12.48 -14.28 9.53
N THR A 9 11.31 -14.61 8.98
CA THR A 9 10.05 -14.57 9.74
C THR A 9 10.09 -15.50 10.95
N PHE A 10 9.34 -15.13 12.01
CA PHE A 10 9.33 -15.90 13.25
C PHE A 10 8.96 -17.36 13.00
N LYS A 11 9.85 -18.28 13.43
CA LYS A 11 9.76 -19.73 13.21
C LYS A 11 9.59 -20.14 11.74
N SER A 12 10.00 -19.30 10.79
CA SER A 12 9.78 -19.49 9.36
C SER A 12 8.30 -19.69 8.97
N ILE A 13 7.38 -19.13 9.78
CA ILE A 13 5.93 -19.21 9.55
C ILE A 13 5.35 -17.80 9.35
N GLY A 14 5.61 -16.90 10.30
CA GLY A 14 5.05 -15.54 10.25
C GLY A 14 5.17 -14.80 11.57
N CYS A 15 5.36 -13.48 11.48
CA CYS A 15 5.44 -12.60 12.64
C CYS A 15 4.03 -12.16 13.08
N THR A 16 3.68 -12.40 14.35
CA THR A 16 2.31 -12.18 14.89
C THR A 16 2.19 -11.11 15.98
N LYS A 17 3.31 -10.62 16.54
CA LYS A 17 3.33 -9.52 17.54
C LYS A 17 4.22 -8.34 17.12
N ASN A 18 5.48 -8.63 16.79
CA ASN A 18 6.41 -7.73 16.13
C ASN A 18 7.23 -8.53 15.09
N GLY A 19 7.74 -7.86 14.07
CA GLY A 19 8.64 -8.46 13.08
C GLY A 19 10.04 -8.68 13.64
N VAL A 20 10.70 -9.75 13.20
CA VAL A 20 12.12 -10.00 13.50
C VAL A 20 13.00 -8.86 12.98
N CYS A 21 12.60 -8.25 11.86
CA CYS A 21 13.23 -7.05 11.30
C CYS A 21 12.98 -5.75 12.11
N GLY A 22 12.30 -5.80 13.25
CA GLY A 22 12.00 -4.64 14.09
C GLY A 22 10.66 -3.94 13.78
N LYS A 23 9.97 -4.32 12.69
CA LYS A 23 8.64 -3.78 12.33
C LYS A 23 7.62 -3.98 13.46
N LYS A 24 7.07 -2.89 14.01
CA LYS A 24 6.04 -2.96 15.05
C LYS A 24 4.70 -3.45 14.47
N GLY A 25 3.91 -4.14 15.28
CA GLY A 25 2.62 -4.70 14.83
C GLY A 25 1.67 -3.65 14.21
N GLU A 26 1.61 -2.48 14.81
CA GLU A 26 0.88 -1.30 14.32
C GLU A 26 1.38 -0.78 12.95
N VAL A 27 2.70 -0.80 12.69
CA VAL A 27 3.26 -0.42 11.38
C VAL A 27 2.89 -1.48 10.33
N ALA A 28 2.94 -2.77 10.70
CA ALA A 28 2.50 -3.84 9.82
C ALA A 28 1.01 -3.71 9.46
N ASP A 29 0.15 -3.42 10.43
CA ASP A 29 -1.28 -3.20 10.18
C ASP A 29 -1.53 -1.98 9.28
N LEU A 30 -0.71 -0.92 9.38
CA LEU A 30 -0.76 0.22 8.47
C LEU A 30 -0.30 -0.14 7.05
N GLN A 31 0.77 -0.91 6.89
CA GLN A 31 1.23 -1.41 5.59
C GLN A 31 0.16 -2.31 4.93
N ASP A 32 -0.53 -3.16 5.70
CA ASP A 32 -1.64 -3.99 5.20
C ASP A 32 -2.78 -3.12 4.66
N ARG A 33 -3.15 -2.06 5.39
CA ARG A 33 -4.17 -1.09 4.94
C ARG A 33 -3.73 -0.33 3.69
N LEU A 34 -2.45 0.06 3.60
CA LEU A 34 -1.91 0.71 2.42
C LEU A 34 -2.04 -0.21 1.20
N ILE A 35 -1.63 -1.48 1.29
CA ILE A 35 -1.80 -2.46 0.21
C ILE A 35 -3.27 -2.62 -0.21
N TYR A 36 -4.20 -2.64 0.74
CA TYR A 36 -5.63 -2.72 0.43
C TYR A 36 -6.12 -1.53 -0.42
N VAL A 37 -5.69 -0.31 -0.07
CA VAL A 37 -6.00 0.90 -0.84
C VAL A 37 -5.33 0.87 -2.21
N LEU A 38 -4.05 0.48 -2.28
CA LEU A 38 -3.31 0.38 -3.55
C LEU A 38 -3.96 -0.61 -4.54
N LYS A 39 -4.49 -1.74 -4.05
CA LYS A 39 -5.26 -2.68 -4.86
C LYS A 39 -6.51 -2.02 -5.46
N SER A 40 -7.22 -1.24 -4.65
CA SER A 40 -8.41 -0.49 -5.09
C SER A 40 -8.04 0.54 -6.17
N ILE A 41 -6.99 1.32 -5.94
CA ILE A 41 -6.50 2.32 -6.91
C ILE A 41 -6.09 1.63 -8.22
N SER A 42 -5.35 0.53 -8.13
CA SER A 42 -4.92 -0.25 -9.29
C SER A 42 -6.11 -0.73 -10.11
N PHE A 43 -7.18 -1.20 -9.47
CA PHE A 43 -8.41 -1.63 -10.16
C PHE A 43 -9.04 -0.51 -11.00
N TYR A 44 -9.17 0.70 -10.44
CA TYR A 44 -9.71 1.83 -11.19
C TYR A 44 -8.74 2.38 -12.23
N ASN A 45 -7.43 2.37 -11.95
CA ASN A 45 -6.41 2.78 -12.91
C ASN A 45 -6.37 1.86 -14.14
N LEU A 46 -6.69 0.56 -13.98
CA LEU A 46 -6.88 -0.35 -15.13
C LEU A 46 -8.06 0.07 -16.01
N LYS A 47 -9.19 0.47 -15.41
CA LYS A 47 -10.35 0.99 -16.18
C LYS A 47 -10.02 2.32 -16.85
N ALA A 48 -9.35 3.23 -16.14
CA ALA A 48 -8.89 4.50 -16.68
C ALA A 48 -7.96 4.27 -17.89
N ARG A 49 -7.04 3.30 -17.81
CA ARG A 49 -6.16 2.93 -18.91
C ARG A 49 -6.93 2.41 -20.13
N ALA A 50 -7.97 1.61 -19.92
CA ALA A 50 -8.84 1.14 -21.02
C ALA A 50 -9.61 2.30 -21.70
N ALA A 51 -9.90 3.37 -20.96
CA ALA A 51 -10.54 4.59 -21.47
C ALA A 51 -9.55 5.67 -21.96
N GLY A 52 -8.23 5.44 -21.86
CA GLY A 52 -7.21 6.46 -22.20
C GLY A 52 -7.12 7.62 -21.20
N LEU A 53 -7.61 7.43 -19.97
CA LEU A 53 -7.66 8.42 -18.88
C LEU A 53 -6.63 8.16 -17.77
N ASN A 54 -5.72 7.20 -17.93
CA ASN A 54 -4.71 6.92 -16.92
C ASN A 54 -3.66 8.04 -16.86
N GLU A 55 -3.16 8.32 -15.66
CA GLU A 55 -2.09 9.29 -15.43
C GLU A 55 -0.83 8.62 -14.90
N GLU A 56 0.35 9.03 -15.36
CA GLU A 56 1.64 8.53 -14.88
C GLU A 56 1.82 8.72 -13.37
N ALA A 57 1.30 9.82 -12.82
CA ALA A 57 1.31 10.08 -11.39
C ALA A 57 0.58 8.99 -10.58
N THR A 58 -0.47 8.38 -11.14
CA THR A 58 -1.19 7.27 -10.50
C THR A 58 -0.33 6.01 -10.50
N ASP A 59 0.31 5.68 -11.61
CA ASP A 59 1.24 4.55 -11.70
C ASP A 59 2.39 4.73 -10.70
N ARG A 60 2.98 5.93 -10.64
CA ARG A 60 4.08 6.25 -9.73
C ARG A 60 3.66 6.11 -8.26
N PHE A 61 2.50 6.63 -7.90
CA PHE A 61 1.96 6.50 -6.55
C PHE A 61 1.76 5.04 -6.13
N ILE A 62 1.21 4.20 -7.04
CA ILE A 62 1.04 2.76 -6.78
C ILE A 62 2.40 2.11 -6.51
N LEU A 63 3.41 2.40 -7.33
CA LEU A 63 4.75 1.82 -7.21
C LEU A 63 5.46 2.27 -5.94
N ASP A 64 5.46 3.56 -5.63
CA ASP A 64 6.11 4.12 -4.44
C ASP A 64 5.43 3.60 -3.16
N GLY A 65 4.09 3.55 -3.15
CA GLY A 65 3.33 2.98 -2.05
C GLY A 65 3.60 1.49 -1.84
N PHE A 66 3.71 0.72 -2.92
CA PHE A 66 4.06 -0.70 -2.83
C PHE A 66 5.49 -0.89 -2.30
N PHE A 67 6.43 -0.10 -2.82
CA PHE A 67 7.83 -0.14 -2.41
C PHE A 67 8.00 0.15 -0.90
N ALA A 68 7.24 1.11 -0.36
CA ALA A 68 7.25 1.43 1.07
C ALA A 68 6.87 0.26 1.99
N THR A 69 6.22 -0.79 1.47
CA THR A 69 5.84 -1.99 2.25
C THR A 69 6.89 -3.10 2.25
N LEU A 70 7.97 -2.94 1.46
CA LEU A 70 9.05 -3.91 1.41
C LEU A 70 9.83 -3.97 2.73
N THR A 71 10.50 -5.11 2.93
CA THR A 71 11.26 -5.37 4.16
C THR A 71 12.37 -4.35 4.33
N ASN A 72 12.43 -3.71 5.49
CA ASN A 72 13.43 -2.70 5.86
C ASN A 72 13.40 -1.42 5.00
N THR A 73 12.26 -1.11 4.38
CA THR A 73 12.12 0.11 3.57
C THR A 73 11.56 1.29 4.35
N ASN A 74 10.39 1.12 4.99
CA ASN A 74 9.76 2.22 5.73
C ASN A 74 9.07 1.74 7.02
N PHE A 75 9.39 2.38 8.15
CA PHE A 75 8.78 2.13 9.46
C PHE A 75 8.11 3.38 10.07
N ASP A 76 8.10 4.51 9.36
CA ASP A 76 7.47 5.76 9.79
C ASP A 76 5.94 5.64 9.63
N LYS A 77 5.20 5.81 10.73
CA LYS A 77 3.75 5.62 10.72
C LYS A 77 3.05 6.77 10.04
N GLU A 78 3.51 7.99 10.33
CA GLU A 78 2.96 9.23 9.84
C GLU A 78 3.05 9.28 8.31
N GLU A 79 4.20 8.89 7.76
CA GLU A 79 4.39 8.80 6.31
C GLU A 79 3.44 7.77 5.68
N ILE A 80 3.33 6.56 6.23
CA ILE A 80 2.44 5.51 5.71
C ILE A 80 0.96 5.97 5.74
N VAL A 81 0.57 6.73 6.76
CA VAL A 81 -0.78 7.32 6.85
C VAL A 81 -0.98 8.42 5.81
N LEU A 82 0.00 9.29 5.60
CA LEU A 82 -0.06 10.36 4.60
C LEU A 82 -0.14 9.82 3.18
N SER A 83 0.67 8.80 2.85
CA SER A 83 0.60 8.10 1.57
C SER A 83 -0.82 7.63 1.30
N ARG A 84 -1.52 7.08 2.31
CA ARG A 84 -2.91 6.62 2.16
C ARG A 84 -3.90 7.76 1.84
N ASN A 85 -3.72 8.93 2.43
CA ASN A 85 -4.70 10.04 2.36
C ASN A 85 -4.63 10.82 1.04
N TYR A 86 -3.45 10.91 0.42
CA TYR A 86 -3.24 11.74 -0.77
C TYR A 86 -4.09 11.31 -1.98
N PHE A 87 -4.39 10.01 -2.11
CA PHE A 87 -5.14 9.48 -3.26
C PHE A 87 -6.62 9.19 -2.98
N ALA A 88 -7.02 9.13 -1.71
CA ALA A 88 -8.45 9.07 -1.36
C ALA A 88 -9.20 10.32 -1.86
N LEU A 89 -8.53 11.47 -1.90
CA LEU A 89 -9.08 12.70 -2.47
C LEU A 89 -9.23 12.64 -4.00
N THR A 90 -8.28 12.06 -4.74
CA THR A 90 -8.35 12.02 -6.22
C THR A 90 -9.37 10.99 -6.71
N MET A 91 -9.54 9.87 -6.01
CA MET A 91 -10.57 8.88 -6.33
C MET A 91 -12.01 9.42 -6.23
N LEU A 92 -12.31 10.31 -5.28
CA LEU A 92 -13.63 10.94 -5.18
C LEU A 92 -14.01 11.73 -6.44
N VAL A 93 -13.02 12.25 -7.16
CA VAL A 93 -13.24 13.04 -8.38
C VAL A 93 -13.37 12.16 -9.61
N ALA A 94 -12.71 10.99 -9.64
CA ALA A 94 -12.69 10.10 -10.82
C ALA A 94 -13.78 9.00 -10.81
N ILE A 95 -14.25 8.55 -9.64
CA ILE A 95 -15.31 7.53 -9.51
C ILE A 95 -16.60 7.88 -10.28
N PRO A 96 -17.08 9.14 -10.33
CA PRO A 96 -18.29 9.50 -11.08
C PRO A 96 -18.19 9.26 -12.59
N TYR A 97 -16.98 9.18 -13.16
CA TYR A 97 -16.75 9.01 -14.60
C TYR A 97 -16.46 7.56 -15.02
N LEU A 98 -16.41 6.63 -14.06
CA LEU A 98 -16.00 5.23 -14.26
C LEU A 98 -17.07 4.19 -13.84
N LEU A 99 -18.25 4.67 -13.44
CA LEU A 99 -19.49 3.90 -13.23
C LEU A 99 -20.45 4.16 -14.39
#